data_AF-A0AAD7M6Z6-F1
#
_entry.id   AF-A0AAD7M6Z6-F1
#
_cell.length_a   1.000
_cell.length_b   1.000
_cell.length_c   1.000
_cell.angle_alpha   90.00
_cell.angle_beta   90.00
_cell.angle_gamma   90.00
#
_symmetry.space_group_name_H-M   'P 1'
#
loop_
_entity.id
_entity.type
_entity.pdbx_description
1 polymer ?
#
loop_
_entity_poly.entity_id
_entity_poly.type
_entity_poly.pdbx_seq_one_letter_code
_entity_poly.pdbx_strand_id
1 'polypeptide(L)'
;MRRFIISLSFMGPNVRLFIFDRAGLVTTLPFDLHQEPESFVRVMAALMFAEPAVLGYDTSIIKTPTGRFIDVDGVRYTLVKTLFVSDVVRGRGTVCWHARHDGQDFVIKDTWADNSRPHTEAGILRKAQDVEGVPKVIADVVVEINGVPGSTDALRSIIMSTTGPTSKFSKKYSTIEQRIHRRLVLTPFGHALYHFAS
;
A
#
# COMPACT_ATOMS: atom_id res chain seq x y z
N MET A 1 -2.12 1.94 7.27
CA MET A 1 -0.88 1.82 6.48
C MET A 1 -0.77 3.03 5.57
N ARG A 2 0.44 3.41 5.11
CA ARG A 2 0.63 4.37 4.01
C ARG A 2 0.79 3.60 2.70
N ARG A 3 0.01 3.95 1.69
CA ARG A 3 0.14 3.40 0.32
C ARG A 3 1.26 4.12 -0.44
N PHE A 4 1.37 5.42 -0.22
CA PHE A 4 2.46 6.28 -0.66
C PHE A 4 2.64 7.43 0.33
N ILE A 5 3.75 8.15 0.18
CA ILE A 5 4.12 9.31 1.00
C ILE A 5 4.37 10.48 0.05
N ILE A 6 3.77 11.62 0.37
CA ILE A 6 4.01 12.88 -0.32
C ILE A 6 5.07 13.67 0.46
N SER A 7 6.05 14.24 -0.24
CA SER A 7 7.09 15.07 0.35
C SER A 7 7.40 16.28 -0.53
N LEU A 8 7.87 17.36 0.09
CA LEU A 8 8.36 18.56 -0.58
C LEU A 8 9.85 18.77 -0.25
N SER A 9 10.63 19.24 -1.22
CA SER A 9 11.97 19.77 -0.97
C SER A 9 12.04 21.24 -1.37
N PHE A 10 12.78 22.03 -0.59
CA PHE A 10 13.04 23.44 -0.84
C PHE A 10 14.55 23.63 -1.07
N MET A 11 14.92 24.25 -2.20
CA MET A 11 16.30 24.63 -2.51
C MET A 11 16.33 26.08 -2.97
N GLY A 12 16.48 27.00 -2.00
CA GLY A 12 16.22 28.41 -2.21
C GLY A 12 14.75 28.61 -2.59
N PRO A 13 14.44 29.34 -3.68
CA PRO A 13 13.06 29.54 -4.12
C PRO A 13 12.48 28.32 -4.86
N ASN A 14 13.31 27.33 -5.21
CA ASN A 14 12.84 26.17 -5.94
C ASN A 14 12.19 25.14 -5.03
N VAL A 15 10.98 24.73 -5.39
CA VAL A 15 10.19 23.69 -4.72
C VAL A 15 10.06 22.49 -5.63
N ARG A 16 10.11 21.28 -5.06
CA ARG A 16 9.87 20.03 -5.80
C ARG A 16 8.97 19.10 -4.98
N LEU A 17 7.99 18.50 -5.66
CA LEU A 17 7.05 17.53 -5.09
C LEU A 17 7.50 16.10 -5.40
N PHE A 18 7.48 15.25 -4.38
CA PHE A 18 7.84 13.84 -4.45
C PHE A 18 6.69 12.97 -3.96
N ILE A 19 6.46 11.86 -4.65
CA ILE A 19 5.55 10.80 -4.23
C ILE A 19 6.35 9.50 -4.18
N PHE A 20 6.58 9.01 -2.97
CA PHE A 20 7.22 7.72 -2.71
C PHE A 20 6.17 6.66 -2.52
N ASP A 21 6.15 5.67 -3.39
CA ASP A 21 5.29 4.49 -3.28
C ASP A 21 6.10 3.20 -3.25
N ARG A 22 5.40 2.08 -3.34
CA ARG A 22 6.00 0.75 -3.18
C ARG A 22 6.79 0.29 -4.41
N ALA A 23 6.66 0.97 -5.55
CA ALA A 23 7.47 0.74 -6.74
C ALA A 23 8.65 1.72 -6.86
N GLY A 24 8.61 2.85 -6.13
CA GLY A 24 9.73 3.78 -6.04
C GLY A 24 9.27 5.23 -5.94
N LEU A 25 9.92 6.12 -6.69
CA LEU A 25 9.70 7.55 -6.63
C LEU A 25 9.08 8.09 -7.93
N VAL A 26 8.10 8.97 -7.78
CA VAL A 26 7.60 9.87 -8.82
C VAL A 26 7.83 11.31 -8.35
N THR A 27 8.33 12.18 -9.22
CA THR A 27 8.67 13.57 -8.83
C THR A 27 8.34 14.54 -9.95
N THR A 28 8.02 15.78 -9.58
CA THR A 28 7.89 16.89 -10.53
C THR A 28 9.27 17.43 -10.93
N LEU A 29 9.30 18.24 -11.99
CA LEU A 29 10.37 19.23 -12.17
C LEU A 29 10.32 20.25 -11.01
N PRO A 30 11.45 20.85 -10.63
CA PRO A 30 11.43 21.96 -9.68
C PRO A 30 10.73 23.17 -10.30
N PHE A 31 10.02 23.94 -9.48
CA PHE A 31 9.41 25.21 -9.87
C PHE A 31 9.79 26.30 -8.86
N ASP A 32 9.88 27.55 -9.32
CA ASP A 32 10.21 28.69 -8.45
C ASP A 32 8.95 29.20 -7.75
N LEU A 33 8.94 29.19 -6.42
CA LEU A 33 7.77 29.56 -5.63
C LEU A 33 7.40 31.05 -5.77
N HIS A 34 8.35 31.93 -6.09
CA HIS A 34 8.09 33.35 -6.26
C HIS A 34 7.54 33.67 -7.65
N GLN A 35 7.97 32.90 -8.65
CA GLN A 35 7.46 33.04 -10.03
C GLN A 35 6.12 32.32 -10.22
N GLU A 36 5.92 31.20 -9.52
CA GLU A 36 4.71 30.37 -9.60
C GLU A 36 4.04 30.16 -8.23
N PRO A 37 3.67 31.23 -7.50
CA PRO A 37 3.11 31.12 -6.14
C PRO A 37 1.79 30.36 -6.12
N GLU A 38 1.00 30.43 -7.19
CA GLU A 38 -0.26 29.68 -7.32
C GLU A 38 -0.02 28.16 -7.27
N SER A 39 1.02 27.66 -7.93
CA SER A 39 1.40 26.24 -7.92
C SER A 39 1.74 25.79 -6.49
N PHE A 40 2.47 26.61 -5.75
CA PHE A 40 2.79 26.34 -4.34
C PHE A 40 1.53 26.32 -3.47
N VAL A 41 0.67 27.33 -3.58
CA VAL A 41 -0.60 27.42 -2.83
C VAL A 41 -1.50 26.22 -3.14
N ARG A 42 -1.61 25.79 -4.41
CA ARG A 42 -2.38 24.60 -4.79
C ARG A 42 -1.86 23.33 -4.11
N VAL A 43 -0.54 23.14 -4.08
CA VAL A 43 0.07 22.00 -3.39
C VAL A 43 -0.23 22.04 -1.89
N MET A 44 -0.07 23.19 -1.24
CA MET A 44 -0.35 23.33 0.19
C MET A 44 -1.82 23.11 0.50
N ALA A 45 -2.73 23.68 -0.29
CA ALA A 45 -4.17 23.46 -0.17
C ALA A 45 -4.53 21.97 -0.31
N ALA A 46 -3.94 21.28 -1.31
CA ALA A 46 -4.14 19.84 -1.46
C ALA A 46 -3.64 19.06 -0.23
N LEU A 47 -2.46 19.39 0.31
CA LEU A 47 -1.92 18.71 1.50
C LEU A 47 -2.77 18.94 2.76
N MET A 48 -3.40 20.11 2.89
CA MET A 48 -4.19 20.47 4.06
C MET A 48 -5.63 19.92 4.01
N PHE A 49 -6.24 19.90 2.83
CA PHE A 49 -7.68 19.70 2.69
C PHE A 49 -8.07 18.43 1.92
N ALA A 50 -7.12 17.76 1.24
CA ALA A 50 -7.46 16.56 0.51
C ALA A 50 -7.87 15.41 1.44
N GLU A 51 -8.74 14.54 0.93
CA GLU A 51 -9.17 13.36 1.65
C GLU A 51 -7.98 12.48 2.05
N PRO A 52 -8.07 11.73 3.17
CA PRO A 52 -7.00 10.84 3.60
C PRO A 52 -6.51 9.87 2.52
N ALA A 53 -7.41 9.36 1.68
CA ALA A 53 -7.04 8.50 0.55
C ALA A 53 -6.08 9.21 -0.43
N VAL A 54 -6.30 10.48 -0.73
CA VAL A 54 -5.45 11.29 -1.62
C VAL A 54 -4.09 11.58 -0.96
N LEU A 55 -4.05 11.69 0.38
CA LEU A 55 -2.82 11.83 1.15
C LEU A 55 -2.09 10.49 1.39
N GLY A 56 -2.48 9.44 0.68
CA GLY A 56 -1.83 8.13 0.72
C GLY A 56 -2.17 7.29 1.96
N TYR A 57 -3.18 7.68 2.75
CA TYR A 57 -3.71 6.78 3.79
C TYR A 57 -4.41 5.59 3.13
N ASP A 58 -4.24 4.42 3.75
CA ASP A 58 -5.10 3.26 3.52
C ASP A 58 -6.37 3.41 4.37
N THR A 59 -7.46 3.84 3.73
CA THR A 59 -8.76 4.07 4.35
C THR A 59 -9.60 2.78 4.48
N SER A 60 -9.12 1.64 3.97
CA SER A 60 -9.75 0.33 4.24
C SER A 60 -9.55 -0.12 5.69
N ILE A 61 -8.61 0.50 6.40
CA ILE A 61 -8.40 0.31 7.84
C ILE A 61 -9.24 1.34 8.58
N ILE A 62 -10.39 0.91 9.05
CA ILE A 62 -11.35 1.74 9.79
C ILE A 62 -10.81 1.94 11.20
N LYS A 63 -10.71 3.19 11.64
CA LYS A 63 -10.32 3.54 13.02
C LYS A 63 -11.50 4.22 13.70
N THR A 64 -11.91 3.69 14.85
CA THR A 64 -12.95 4.27 15.71
C THR A 64 -12.37 4.48 17.12
N PRO A 65 -13.09 5.19 18.01
CA PRO A 65 -12.70 5.26 19.42
C PRO A 65 -12.63 3.89 20.11
N THR A 66 -13.40 2.91 19.62
CA THR A 66 -13.52 1.57 20.19
C THR A 66 -12.51 0.56 19.62
N GLY A 67 -11.79 0.89 18.55
CA GLY A 67 -10.80 0.00 17.99
C GLY A 67 -10.48 0.24 16.52
N ARG A 68 -9.87 -0.77 15.89
CA ARG A 68 -9.55 -0.78 14.47
C ARG A 68 -10.17 -1.98 13.81
N PHE A 69 -10.72 -1.79 12.62
CA PHE A 69 -11.41 -2.83 11.88
C PHE A 69 -10.94 -2.86 10.43
N ILE A 70 -11.03 -4.04 9.83
CA ILE A 70 -10.87 -4.22 8.39
C ILE A 70 -12.03 -5.10 7.92
N ASP A 71 -12.69 -4.67 6.85
CA ASP A 71 -13.69 -5.48 6.15
C ASP A 71 -12.99 -6.17 4.96
N VAL A 72 -13.14 -7.49 4.85
CA VAL A 72 -12.60 -8.32 3.76
C VAL A 72 -13.69 -9.25 3.26
N ASP A 73 -14.04 -9.18 1.97
CA ASP A 73 -15.12 -9.98 1.35
C ASP A 73 -16.44 -9.97 2.15
N GLY A 74 -16.82 -8.80 2.65
CA GLY A 74 -18.05 -8.63 3.45
C GLY A 74 -17.95 -9.07 4.91
N VAL A 75 -16.80 -9.60 5.34
CA VAL A 75 -16.56 -10.03 6.73
C VAL A 75 -15.74 -8.98 7.48
N ARG A 76 -16.24 -8.56 8.65
CA ARG A 76 -15.56 -7.58 9.52
C ARG A 76 -14.64 -8.26 10.53
N TYR A 77 -13.38 -7.86 10.52
CA TYR A 77 -12.37 -8.31 11.47
C TYR A 77 -11.93 -7.19 12.40
N THR A 78 -11.88 -7.46 13.69
CA THR A 78 -11.32 -6.54 14.70
C THR A 78 -9.81 -6.72 14.78
N LEU A 79 -9.03 -5.67 14.57
CA LEU A 79 -7.57 -5.72 14.70
C LEU A 79 -7.16 -5.62 16.17
N VAL A 80 -6.63 -6.72 16.71
CA VAL A 80 -6.21 -6.81 18.10
C VAL A 80 -4.83 -6.16 18.28
N LYS A 81 -3.84 -6.59 17.51
CA LYS A 81 -2.48 -6.03 17.56
C LYS A 81 -1.76 -6.15 16.23
N THR A 82 -0.73 -5.33 16.06
CA THR A 82 0.19 -5.44 14.92
C THR A 82 1.27 -6.46 15.27
N LEU A 83 1.44 -7.47 14.40
CA LEU A 83 2.41 -8.55 14.58
C LEU A 83 3.74 -8.22 13.92
N PHE A 84 3.67 -7.54 12.76
CA PHE A 84 4.84 -7.22 11.96
C PHE A 84 4.56 -6.00 11.09
N VAL A 85 5.57 -5.14 10.93
CA VAL A 85 5.59 -4.04 9.97
C VAL A 85 6.97 -4.01 9.35
N SER A 86 7.04 -4.12 8.03
CA SER A 86 8.30 -3.90 7.32
C SER A 86 8.64 -2.41 7.29
N ASP A 87 9.91 -2.11 7.56
CA ASP A 87 10.52 -0.77 7.56
C ASP A 87 10.95 -0.28 6.16
N VAL A 88 10.82 -1.12 5.13
CA VAL A 88 11.19 -0.76 3.75
C VAL A 88 10.21 0.27 3.16
N VAL A 89 10.74 1.23 2.41
CA VAL A 89 9.93 2.19 1.63
C VAL A 89 9.42 1.53 0.35
N ARG A 90 10.33 1.05 -0.50
CA ARG A 90 10.03 0.31 -1.74
C ARG A 90 9.97 -1.19 -1.47
N GLY A 91 9.17 -1.92 -2.25
CA GLY A 91 9.11 -3.37 -2.21
C GLY A 91 7.76 -3.86 -1.68
N ARG A 92 7.79 -4.99 -0.96
CA ARG A 92 6.56 -5.66 -0.47
C ARG A 92 5.87 -4.89 0.65
N GLY A 93 6.62 -4.14 1.47
CA GLY A 93 6.05 -3.31 2.53
C GLY A 93 5.09 -4.07 3.46
N THR A 94 5.42 -5.33 3.77
CA THR A 94 4.48 -6.26 4.41
C THR A 94 4.05 -5.77 5.78
N VAL A 95 2.75 -5.91 6.08
CA VAL A 95 2.19 -5.66 7.42
C VAL A 95 1.32 -6.84 7.80
N CYS A 96 1.48 -7.35 9.02
CA CYS A 96 0.67 -8.42 9.56
C CYS A 96 -0.02 -7.97 10.85
N TRP A 97 -1.30 -8.29 10.98
CA TRP A 97 -2.10 -8.05 12.17
C TRP A 97 -2.68 -9.34 12.70
N HIS A 98 -2.76 -9.44 14.02
CA HIS A 98 -3.66 -10.36 14.69
C HIS A 98 -5.04 -9.74 14.65
N ALA A 99 -6.01 -10.49 14.13
CA ALA A 99 -7.37 -10.06 13.98
C ALA A 99 -8.35 -11.10 14.56
N ARG A 100 -9.55 -10.65 14.93
CA ARG A 100 -10.59 -11.52 15.50
C ARG A 100 -11.93 -11.33 14.80
N HIS A 101 -12.62 -12.42 14.55
CA HIS A 101 -13.99 -12.46 14.01
C HIS A 101 -14.73 -13.67 14.62
N ASP A 102 -15.97 -13.46 15.10
CA ASP A 102 -16.81 -14.50 15.71
C ASP A 102 -16.10 -15.38 16.75
N GLY A 103 -15.33 -14.73 17.63
CA GLY A 103 -14.59 -15.39 18.69
C GLY A 103 -13.30 -16.09 18.24
N GLN A 104 -13.04 -16.23 16.94
CA GLN A 104 -11.87 -16.90 16.36
C GLN A 104 -10.75 -15.93 15.96
N ASP A 105 -9.51 -16.39 16.05
CA ASP A 105 -8.31 -15.62 15.74
C ASP A 105 -7.79 -15.89 14.32
N PHE A 106 -7.38 -14.81 13.66
CA PHE A 106 -6.88 -14.79 12.29
C PHE A 106 -5.61 -13.94 12.18
N VAL A 107 -4.87 -14.13 11.09
CA VAL A 107 -3.84 -13.19 10.64
C VAL A 107 -4.34 -12.47 9.41
N ILE A 108 -4.39 -11.13 9.46
CA ILE A 108 -4.53 -10.31 8.26
C ILE A 108 -3.13 -9.90 7.82
N LYS A 109 -2.79 -10.18 6.57
CA LYS A 109 -1.49 -9.86 5.98
C LYS A 109 -1.66 -9.00 4.73
N ASP A 110 -1.10 -7.81 4.78
CA ASP A 110 -1.00 -6.92 3.63
C ASP A 110 0.38 -7.01 3.00
N THR A 111 0.42 -6.96 1.67
CA THR A 111 1.66 -6.95 0.90
C THR A 111 1.48 -6.24 -0.44
N TRP A 112 2.52 -5.59 -0.93
CA TRP A 112 2.60 -5.03 -2.28
C TRP A 112 3.26 -6.04 -3.21
N ALA A 113 2.40 -6.88 -3.79
CA ALA A 113 2.77 -7.98 -4.66
C ALA A 113 3.19 -7.45 -6.03
N ASP A 114 4.32 -7.93 -6.53
CA ASP A 114 4.76 -7.67 -7.90
C ASP A 114 3.81 -8.37 -8.89
N ASN A 115 3.16 -7.58 -9.74
CA ASN A 115 2.12 -8.05 -10.65
C ASN A 115 2.69 -8.87 -11.82
N SER A 116 4.00 -8.83 -12.07
CA SER A 116 4.64 -9.63 -13.10
C SER A 116 4.84 -11.10 -12.70
N ARG A 117 4.67 -11.42 -11.42
CA ARG A 117 4.90 -12.77 -10.91
C ARG A 117 3.74 -13.70 -11.27
N PRO A 118 4.01 -14.90 -11.82
CA PRO A 118 2.97 -15.82 -12.29
C PRO A 118 2.18 -16.48 -11.16
N HIS A 119 2.70 -16.46 -9.93
CA HIS A 119 2.11 -17.13 -8.79
C HIS A 119 1.99 -16.17 -7.60
N THR A 120 0.82 -16.18 -6.98
CA THR A 120 0.52 -15.39 -5.79
C THR A 120 0.79 -16.22 -4.53
N GLU A 121 1.10 -15.55 -3.42
CA GLU A 121 1.27 -16.21 -2.13
C GLU A 121 0.03 -17.05 -1.76
N ALA A 122 -1.17 -16.50 -1.95
CA ALA A 122 -2.40 -17.23 -1.71
C ALA A 122 -2.56 -18.46 -2.61
N GLY A 123 -2.16 -18.38 -3.88
CA GLY A 123 -2.18 -19.53 -4.79
C GLY A 123 -1.23 -20.64 -4.35
N ILE A 124 -0.07 -20.29 -3.81
CA ILE A 124 0.89 -21.24 -3.25
C ILE A 124 0.33 -21.87 -1.97
N LEU A 125 -0.19 -21.07 -1.04
CA LEU A 125 -0.76 -21.56 0.21
C LEU A 125 -1.95 -22.49 -0.01
N ARG A 126 -2.84 -22.17 -0.96
CA ARG A 126 -3.96 -23.05 -1.33
C ARG A 126 -3.51 -24.42 -1.83
N LYS A 127 -2.42 -24.47 -2.61
CA LYS A 127 -1.84 -25.76 -3.08
C LYS A 127 -1.24 -26.59 -1.95
N ALA A 128 -0.81 -25.95 -0.85
CA ALA A 128 -0.19 -26.60 0.29
C ALA A 128 -1.13 -26.72 1.50
N GLN A 129 -2.43 -26.48 1.35
CA GLN A 129 -3.39 -26.38 2.46
C GLN A 129 -3.59 -27.68 3.27
N ASP A 130 -3.25 -28.81 2.67
CA ASP A 130 -3.36 -30.15 3.28
C ASP A 130 -2.08 -30.55 4.02
N VAL A 131 -1.02 -29.74 3.95
CA VAL A 131 0.23 -29.95 4.68
C VAL A 131 0.06 -29.43 6.11
N GLU A 132 0.36 -30.29 7.08
CA GLU A 132 0.30 -29.93 8.50
C GLU A 132 1.17 -28.70 8.80
N GLY A 133 0.63 -27.77 9.58
CA GLY A 133 1.30 -26.52 9.95
C GLY A 133 1.27 -25.41 8.89
N VAL A 134 0.80 -25.67 7.66
CA VAL A 134 0.62 -24.63 6.65
C VAL A 134 -0.68 -23.84 6.91
N PRO A 135 -0.64 -22.50 6.98
CA PRO A 135 -1.85 -21.69 7.12
C PRO A 135 -2.78 -21.82 5.91
N LYS A 136 -4.08 -21.90 6.20
CA LYS A 136 -5.18 -21.87 5.23
C LYS A 136 -5.54 -20.43 4.89
N VAL A 137 -5.82 -20.19 3.62
CA VAL A 137 -6.30 -18.89 3.10
C VAL A 137 -7.81 -18.82 3.23
N ILE A 138 -8.30 -17.89 4.04
CA ILE A 138 -9.73 -17.58 4.18
C ILE A 138 -10.18 -16.58 3.12
N ALA A 139 -9.37 -15.54 2.89
CA ALA A 139 -9.63 -14.54 1.85
C ALA A 139 -8.32 -14.06 1.20
N ASP A 140 -8.41 -13.63 -0.05
CA ASP A 140 -7.30 -13.09 -0.86
C ASP A 140 -7.87 -12.02 -1.79
N VAL A 141 -7.73 -10.76 -1.39
CA VAL A 141 -8.32 -9.62 -2.10
C VAL A 141 -7.26 -8.64 -2.56
N VAL A 142 -7.56 -7.94 -3.65
CA VAL A 142 -6.88 -6.67 -3.95
C VAL A 142 -7.56 -5.60 -3.12
N VAL A 143 -6.78 -4.83 -2.36
CA VAL A 143 -7.32 -3.76 -1.52
C VAL A 143 -7.78 -2.63 -2.43
N GLU A 144 -9.06 -2.28 -2.34
CA GLU A 144 -9.65 -1.16 -3.05
C GLU A 144 -9.82 0.05 -2.14
N ILE A 145 -9.56 1.23 -2.69
CA ILE A 145 -9.76 2.51 -2.01
C ILE A 145 -10.63 3.37 -2.91
N ASN A 146 -11.80 3.77 -2.40
CA ASN A 146 -12.82 4.51 -3.17
C ASN A 146 -13.19 3.80 -4.49
N GLY A 147 -13.30 2.45 -4.45
CA GLY A 147 -13.62 1.63 -5.62
C GLY A 147 -12.48 1.46 -6.62
N VAL A 148 -11.26 1.91 -6.30
CA VAL A 148 -10.10 1.79 -7.17
C VAL A 148 -9.10 0.79 -6.57
N PRO A 149 -8.67 -0.23 -7.33
CA PRO A 149 -7.62 -1.17 -6.90
C PRO A 149 -6.32 -0.46 -6.52
N GLY A 150 -5.77 -0.83 -5.37
CA GLY A 150 -4.48 -0.32 -4.90
C GLY A 150 -3.34 -0.77 -5.81
N SER A 151 -2.87 0.13 -6.67
CA SER A 151 -1.77 -0.13 -7.61
C SER A 151 -0.77 1.02 -7.61
N THR A 152 0.51 0.70 -7.71
CA THR A 152 1.57 1.68 -7.94
C THR A 152 1.52 2.26 -9.36
N ASP A 153 0.78 1.63 -10.27
CA ASP A 153 0.65 2.13 -11.64
C ASP A 153 -0.30 3.34 -11.75
N ALA A 154 -1.20 3.53 -10.79
CA ALA A 154 -2.28 4.53 -10.87
C ALA A 154 -1.78 5.96 -11.16
N LEU A 155 -0.71 6.41 -10.50
CA LEU A 155 -0.14 7.72 -10.77
C LEU A 155 0.70 7.73 -12.06
N ARG A 156 1.42 6.64 -12.33
CA ARG A 156 2.34 6.53 -13.47
C ARG A 156 1.58 6.54 -14.79
N SER A 157 0.45 5.84 -14.86
CA SER A 157 -0.40 5.79 -16.05
C SER A 157 -0.95 7.16 -16.44
N ILE A 158 -1.34 7.99 -15.45
CA ILE A 158 -1.78 9.39 -15.68
C ILE A 158 -0.64 10.24 -16.26
N ILE A 159 0.58 10.09 -15.74
CA ILE A 159 1.70 10.88 -16.26
C ILE A 159 2.13 10.39 -17.65
N MET A 160 2.09 9.08 -17.89
CA MET A 160 2.39 8.50 -19.20
C MET A 160 1.37 8.94 -20.27
N SER A 161 0.08 9.03 -19.92
CA SER A 161 -0.94 9.53 -20.86
C SER A 161 -0.74 11.02 -21.19
N THR A 162 -0.19 11.80 -20.26
CA THR A 162 0.06 13.24 -20.46
C THR A 162 1.37 13.51 -21.21
N THR A 163 2.40 12.67 -21.04
CA THR A 163 3.76 12.90 -21.61
C THR A 163 4.01 12.18 -22.93
N GLY A 164 3.14 11.24 -23.32
CA GLY A 164 3.27 10.45 -24.54
C GLY A 164 4.23 9.25 -24.42
N PRO A 165 4.08 8.22 -25.28
CA PRO A 165 4.77 6.94 -25.13
C PRO A 165 6.28 7.00 -25.43
N THR A 166 6.73 7.99 -26.20
CA THR A 166 8.12 8.12 -26.63
C THR A 166 8.99 8.92 -25.67
N SER A 167 8.39 9.55 -24.65
CA SER A 167 9.11 10.37 -23.68
C SER A 167 10.15 9.54 -22.91
N LYS A 168 11.28 10.18 -22.54
CA LYS A 168 12.30 9.54 -21.69
C LYS A 168 11.70 9.04 -20.37
N PHE A 169 10.69 9.75 -19.89
CA PHE A 169 9.88 9.35 -18.74
C PHE A 169 9.23 7.99 -19.03
N SER A 170 8.33 7.89 -20.01
CA SER A 170 7.60 6.67 -20.37
C SER A 170 8.50 5.44 -20.55
N LYS A 171 9.64 5.58 -21.24
CA LYS A 171 10.63 4.50 -21.41
C LYS A 171 11.26 4.01 -20.11
N LYS A 172 11.49 4.90 -19.15
CA LYS A 172 12.01 4.52 -17.83
C LYS A 172 10.93 3.82 -17.01
N TYR A 173 9.70 4.31 -17.04
CA TYR A 173 8.59 3.73 -16.27
C TYR A 173 8.20 2.33 -16.71
N SER A 174 8.28 2.03 -18.02
CA SER A 174 7.99 0.68 -18.52
C SER A 174 8.93 -0.40 -17.96
N THR A 175 10.05 -0.02 -17.34
CA THR A 175 11.00 -0.95 -16.70
C THR A 175 10.78 -1.11 -15.19
N ILE A 176 9.95 -0.27 -14.58
CA ILE A 176 9.68 -0.31 -13.14
C ILE A 176 8.60 -1.35 -12.87
N GLU A 177 8.80 -2.19 -11.85
CA GLU A 177 7.80 -3.18 -11.48
C GLU A 177 6.50 -2.52 -11.00
N GLN A 178 5.38 -3.02 -11.49
CA GLN A 178 4.07 -2.64 -11.01
C GLN A 178 3.70 -3.53 -9.82
N ARG A 179 3.22 -2.91 -8.74
CA ARG A 179 2.81 -3.63 -7.54
C ARG A 179 1.36 -3.36 -7.22
N ILE A 180 0.68 -4.42 -6.82
CA ILE A 180 -0.72 -4.40 -6.37
C ILE A 180 -0.76 -4.65 -4.87
N HIS A 181 -1.55 -3.86 -4.16
CA HIS A 181 -1.81 -4.02 -2.73
C HIS A 181 -2.76 -5.20 -2.54
N ARG A 182 -2.24 -6.32 -2.06
CA ARG A 182 -3.00 -7.52 -1.72
C ARG A 182 -3.15 -7.67 -0.22
N ARG A 183 -4.29 -8.20 0.20
CA ARG A 183 -4.63 -8.52 1.58
C ARG A 183 -5.07 -9.98 1.67
N LEU A 184 -4.43 -10.72 2.56
CA LEU A 184 -4.77 -12.10 2.88
C LEU A 184 -5.38 -12.17 4.27
N VAL A 185 -6.36 -13.05 4.44
CA VAL A 185 -6.82 -13.51 5.76
C VAL A 185 -6.43 -14.97 5.92
N LEU A 186 -5.72 -15.30 6.98
CA LEU A 186 -5.12 -16.61 7.20
C LEU A 186 -5.55 -17.20 8.55
N THR A 187 -5.66 -18.53 8.60
CA THR A 187 -5.93 -19.33 9.80
C THR A 187 -5.13 -20.65 9.78
N PRO A 188 -4.78 -21.28 10.91
CA PRO A 188 -4.89 -20.78 12.28
C PRO A 188 -3.96 -19.59 12.54
N PHE A 189 -4.27 -18.81 13.57
CA PHE A 189 -3.32 -17.86 14.13
C PHE A 189 -2.15 -18.62 14.79
N GLY A 190 -0.92 -18.22 14.48
CA GLY A 190 0.30 -18.78 15.05
C GLY A 190 1.20 -17.71 15.66
N HIS A 191 2.06 -18.11 16.59
CA HIS A 191 3.06 -17.24 17.20
C HIS A 191 4.35 -17.23 16.37
N ALA A 192 5.05 -16.09 16.39
CA ALA A 192 6.35 -15.99 15.72
C ALA A 192 7.38 -16.95 16.33
N LEU A 193 8.23 -17.53 15.49
CA LEU A 193 9.17 -18.59 15.88
C LEU A 193 10.14 -18.18 17.01
N TYR A 194 10.50 -16.90 17.13
CA TYR A 194 11.39 -16.43 18.20
C TYR A 194 10.77 -16.52 19.61
N HIS A 195 9.46 -16.74 19.72
CA HIS A 195 8.83 -17.04 21.01
C HIS A 195 9.09 -18.47 21.49
N PHE A 196 9.62 -19.33 20.63
CA PHE A 196 10.01 -20.71 20.95
C PHE A 196 11.49 -20.86 21.27
N ALA A 197 12.27 -19.76 21.26
CA ALA A 197 13.63 -19.78 21.74
C ALA A 197 13.61 -19.95 23.28
N SER A 198 14.08 -21.10 23.74
CA SER A 198 14.33 -21.40 25.17
C SER A 198 15.73 -20.92 25.57
#